data_AF-A0A356PBM8-F1
#
_entry.id   AF-A0A356PBM8-F1
#
_cell.length_a   1.000
_cell.length_b   1.000
_cell.length_c   1.000
_cell.angle_alpha   90.00
_cell.angle_beta   90.00
_cell.angle_gamma   90.00
#
_symmetry.space_group_name_H-M   'P 1'
#
loop_
_entity.id
_entity.type
_entity.pdbx_description
1 polymer ?
#
loop_
_entity_poly.entity_id
_entity_poly.type
_entity_poly.pdbx_seq_one_letter_code
_entity_poly.pdbx_strand_id
1 'polypeptide(L)'
;DHGLIVGENVPPIIGEYGGLNTKVMEELGYTVMKKDENGNSIREVDWDKTRAVQIRSNYIYLNIKGRDKYGIVDPKDQYDLEEQLISDLYNYRDDRTGKRVVGICLRNKDAVLIGANGPECGDIFFSVEEGFNRLHGDGLSTSEGYFDSSVSPIFVAAGSGIKSG
;
A
#
# COMPACT_ATOMS: atom_id res chain seq x y z
N ASP A 1 -4.11 -19.70 -4.52
CA ASP A 1 -3.62 -18.33 -4.74
C ASP A 1 -2.34 -18.41 -5.56
N HIS A 2 -2.25 -17.65 -6.64
CA HIS A 2 -1.21 -17.76 -7.68
C HIS A 2 -0.06 -16.76 -7.46
N GLY A 3 -0.16 -15.88 -6.46
CA GLY A 3 0.91 -14.96 -6.08
C GLY A 3 2.16 -15.62 -5.48
N LEU A 4 2.13 -16.92 -5.17
CA LEU A 4 3.24 -17.60 -4.48
C LEU A 4 4.37 -18.09 -5.40
N ILE A 5 4.19 -18.08 -6.73
CA ILE A 5 5.05 -18.85 -7.66
C ILE A 5 5.83 -17.98 -8.66
N VAL A 6 5.54 -16.69 -8.83
CA VAL A 6 6.35 -15.84 -9.71
C VAL A 6 7.45 -15.16 -8.90
N GLY A 7 8.60 -15.81 -8.90
CA GLY A 7 9.83 -15.34 -8.30
C GLY A 7 10.37 -14.06 -8.94
N GLU A 8 11.24 -13.43 -8.16
CA GLU A 8 11.93 -12.16 -8.34
C GLU A 8 11.15 -10.92 -7.89
N ASN A 9 11.77 -10.21 -6.93
CA ASN A 9 11.33 -8.91 -6.43
C ASN A 9 11.31 -7.90 -7.59
N VAL A 10 10.18 -7.78 -8.29
CA VAL A 10 10.02 -6.76 -9.31
C VAL A 10 9.75 -5.42 -8.61
N PRO A 11 10.64 -4.41 -8.76
CA PRO A 11 10.39 -3.07 -8.26
C PRO A 11 9.04 -2.54 -8.76
N PRO A 12 8.31 -1.71 -7.99
CA PRO A 12 8.82 -0.93 -6.85
C PRO A 12 8.78 -1.57 -5.44
N ILE A 13 8.35 -2.83 -5.25
CA ILE A 13 8.17 -3.46 -3.92
C ILE A 13 7.39 -2.55 -2.95
N ILE A 14 6.23 -2.08 -3.41
CA ILE A 14 5.18 -1.43 -2.63
C ILE A 14 3.85 -2.01 -3.13
N GLY A 15 2.88 -2.16 -2.23
CA GLY A 15 1.59 -2.79 -2.52
C GLY A 15 1.61 -4.32 -2.45
N GLU A 16 2.74 -4.94 -2.11
CA GLU A 16 2.85 -6.40 -2.05
C GLU A 16 2.01 -6.94 -0.88
N TYR A 17 1.29 -8.04 -1.13
CA TYR A 17 0.43 -8.66 -0.12
C TYR A 17 1.24 -9.49 0.90
N GLY A 18 2.42 -9.96 0.50
CA GLY A 18 3.35 -10.78 1.28
C GLY A 18 4.10 -10.02 2.38
N GLY A 19 3.38 -9.51 3.37
CA GLY A 19 3.96 -8.94 4.60
C GLY A 19 4.31 -7.45 4.51
N LEU A 20 5.33 -7.05 5.28
CA LEU A 20 5.75 -5.67 5.41
C LEU A 20 6.59 -5.25 4.19
N ASN A 21 6.13 -4.21 3.49
CA ASN A 21 6.85 -3.62 2.37
C ASN A 21 7.80 -2.55 2.91
N THR A 22 9.10 -2.84 2.92
CA THR A 22 10.08 -1.95 3.56
C THR A 22 10.75 -1.01 2.57
N LYS A 23 11.01 -1.42 1.32
CA LYS A 23 11.88 -0.67 0.39
C LYS A 23 11.48 0.80 0.22
N VAL A 24 10.30 1.08 -0.34
CA VAL A 24 9.86 2.47 -0.59
C VAL A 24 9.69 3.24 0.71
N MET A 25 9.18 2.60 1.76
CA MET A 25 8.97 3.26 3.05
C MET A 25 10.27 3.58 3.79
N GLU A 26 11.33 2.78 3.62
CA GLU A 26 12.69 3.06 4.11
C GLU A 26 13.33 4.20 3.32
N GLU A 27 13.22 4.18 1.98
CA GLU A 27 13.72 5.25 1.10
C GLU A 27 13.10 6.61 1.43
N LEU A 28 11.80 6.62 1.77
CA LEU A 28 11.07 7.81 2.20
C LEU A 28 11.27 8.16 3.70
N GLY A 29 11.94 7.29 4.47
CA GLY A 29 12.26 7.54 5.88
C GLY A 29 11.11 7.32 6.88
N TYR A 30 10.05 6.62 6.49
CA TYR A 30 8.90 6.31 7.35
C TYR A 30 9.06 5.00 8.13
N THR A 31 9.61 3.97 7.48
CA THR A 31 9.98 2.69 8.09
C THR A 31 11.47 2.68 8.35
N VAL A 32 11.90 2.29 9.54
CA VAL A 32 13.32 2.15 9.87
C VAL A 32 13.59 0.70 10.27
N MET A 33 14.53 0.05 9.57
CA MET A 33 14.99 -1.29 9.92
C MET A 33 16.19 -1.22 10.86
N LYS A 34 16.24 -2.10 11.85
CA LYS A 34 17.42 -2.26 12.70
C LYS A 34 18.64 -2.63 11.85
N LYS A 35 19.81 -2.21 12.31
CA LYS A 35 21.09 -2.50 11.65
C LYS A 35 21.92 -3.47 12.49
N ASP A 36 22.65 -4.37 11.83
CA ASP A 36 23.68 -5.18 12.47
C ASP A 36 24.93 -4.35 12.77
N GLU A 37 25.93 -4.98 13.41
CA GLU A 37 27.22 -4.36 13.74
C GLU A 37 27.99 -3.85 12.50
N ASN A 38 27.68 -4.37 11.32
CA ASN A 38 28.30 -3.98 10.05
C ASN A 38 27.48 -2.89 9.30
N GLY A 39 26.37 -2.44 9.88
CA GLY A 39 25.48 -1.42 9.29
C GLY A 39 24.46 -1.97 8.27
N ASN A 40 24.33 -3.28 8.12
CA ASN A 40 23.34 -3.89 7.21
C ASN A 40 21.96 -3.95 7.86
N SER A 41 20.89 -3.71 7.10
CA SER A 41 19.53 -3.92 7.59
C SER A 41 19.31 -5.38 7.96
N ILE A 42 18.88 -5.64 9.19
CA ILE A 42 18.36 -6.94 9.60
C ILE A 42 16.84 -6.98 9.40
N ARG A 43 16.25 -8.19 9.41
CA ARG A 43 14.80 -8.40 9.23
C ARG A 43 14.01 -8.07 10.51
N GLU A 44 14.26 -6.91 11.09
CA GLU A 44 13.57 -6.43 12.27
C GLU A 44 13.36 -4.91 12.18
N VAL A 45 12.14 -4.47 12.47
CA VAL A 45 11.77 -3.04 12.46
C VAL A 45 12.30 -2.37 13.73
N ASP A 46 12.90 -1.19 13.58
CA ASP A 46 13.21 -0.27 14.67
C ASP A 46 11.97 0.57 14.98
N TRP A 47 11.12 0.05 15.86
CA TRP A 47 9.84 0.66 16.22
C TRP A 47 9.98 2.00 16.94
N ASP A 48 11.12 2.25 17.58
CA ASP A 48 11.37 3.52 18.28
C ASP A 48 11.63 4.68 17.29
N LYS A 49 11.89 4.36 16.01
CA LYS A 49 12.13 5.33 14.94
C LYS A 49 11.12 5.26 13.79
N THR A 50 10.37 4.17 13.69
CA THR A 50 9.40 3.96 12.62
C THR A 50 8.12 4.74 12.88
N ARG A 51 7.76 5.65 11.95
CA ARG A 51 6.57 6.49 12.04
C ARG A 51 5.37 5.92 11.30
N ALA A 52 5.60 5.13 10.25
CA ALA A 52 4.54 4.46 9.51
C ALA A 52 5.08 3.21 8.80
N VAL A 53 4.20 2.26 8.51
CA VAL A 53 4.51 1.00 7.84
C VAL A 53 3.52 0.71 6.72
N GLN A 54 4.00 0.17 5.60
CA GLN A 54 3.15 -0.31 4.51
C GLN A 54 3.00 -1.82 4.61
N ILE A 55 1.80 -2.29 4.92
CA ILE A 55 1.48 -3.71 5.11
C ILE A 55 0.03 -3.97 4.68
N ARG A 56 -0.30 -5.23 4.38
CA ARG A 56 -1.65 -5.64 3.92
C ARG A 56 -2.02 -4.96 2.60
N SER A 57 -1.13 -5.04 1.63
CA SER A 57 -1.32 -4.53 0.27
C SER A 57 -1.52 -3.01 0.19
N ASN A 58 -2.74 -2.50 0.06
CA ASN A 58 -3.01 -1.09 -0.25
C ASN A 58 -2.99 -0.15 0.96
N TYR A 59 -2.54 -0.60 2.12
CA TYR A 59 -2.66 0.17 3.36
C TYR A 59 -1.32 0.59 3.94
N ILE A 60 -1.32 1.79 4.49
CA ILE A 60 -0.26 2.31 5.35
C ILE A 60 -0.87 2.61 6.71
N TYR A 61 -0.18 2.14 7.76
CA TYR A 61 -0.53 2.34 9.14
C TYR A 61 0.53 3.22 9.79
N LEU A 62 0.13 4.33 10.39
CA LEU A 62 0.99 5.16 11.21
C LEU A 62 1.27 4.45 12.55
N ASN A 63 2.40 4.73 13.19
CA ASN A 63 2.75 4.15 14.49
C ASN A 63 2.29 5.10 15.62
N ILE A 64 0.99 5.12 15.90
CA ILE A 64 0.31 6.11 16.73
C ILE A 64 0.40 5.75 18.22
N LYS A 65 0.83 6.71 19.05
CA LYS A 65 0.89 6.59 20.52
C LYS A 65 -0.49 6.25 21.10
N GLY A 66 -0.53 5.23 21.96
CA GLY A 66 -1.75 4.80 22.64
C GLY A 66 -2.68 3.91 21.81
N ARG A 67 -2.47 3.83 20.48
CA ARG A 67 -3.11 2.84 19.60
C ARG A 67 -2.20 1.64 19.37
N ASP A 68 -0.97 1.92 18.97
CA ASP A 68 0.01 0.92 18.58
C ASP A 68 0.95 0.58 19.75
N LYS A 69 1.35 -0.70 19.87
CA LYS A 69 2.15 -1.20 20.99
C LYS A 69 3.43 -0.39 21.23
N TYR A 70 4.05 0.09 20.16
CA TYR A 70 5.28 0.88 20.17
C TYR A 70 5.06 2.27 19.56
N GLY A 71 3.85 2.81 19.66
CA GLY A 71 3.46 4.08 19.06
C GLY A 71 4.39 5.24 19.43
N ILE A 72 4.93 5.94 18.43
CA ILE A 72 5.80 7.12 18.63
C ILE A 72 5.20 8.41 18.08
N VAL A 73 4.25 8.32 17.15
CA VAL A 73 3.55 9.46 16.55
C VAL A 73 2.48 9.97 17.53
N ASP A 74 2.51 11.26 17.88
CA ASP A 74 1.46 11.87 18.68
C ASP A 74 0.16 11.91 17.87
N PRO A 75 -1.00 11.47 18.40
CA PRO A 75 -2.27 11.50 17.67
C PRO A 75 -2.62 12.87 17.09
N LYS A 76 -2.17 13.97 17.72
CA LYS A 76 -2.40 15.33 17.19
C LYS A 76 -1.64 15.61 15.87
N ASP A 77 -0.54 14.90 15.65
CA ASP A 77 0.33 15.07 14.48
C ASP A 77 -0.08 14.13 13.32
N GLN A 78 -1.09 13.26 13.55
CA GLN A 78 -1.53 12.27 12.56
C GLN A 78 -1.92 12.92 11.22
N TYR A 79 -2.72 13.98 11.27
CA TYR A 79 -3.27 14.59 10.06
C TYR A 79 -2.18 15.19 9.15
N ASP A 80 -1.20 15.85 9.77
CA ASP A 80 -0.07 16.47 9.07
C ASP A 80 0.90 15.41 8.55
N LEU A 81 1.13 14.34 9.32
CA LEU A 81 1.94 13.21 8.86
C LEU A 81 1.28 12.49 7.68
N GLU A 82 -0.04 12.29 7.70
CA GLU A 82 -0.76 11.74 6.57
C GLU A 82 -0.58 12.62 5.31
N GLU A 83 -0.64 13.94 5.44
CA GLU A 83 -0.45 14.88 4.33
C GLU A 83 0.95 14.77 3.72
N GLN A 84 1.96 14.76 4.59
CA GLN A 84 3.35 14.62 4.19
C GLN A 84 3.56 13.30 3.44
N LEU A 85 3.06 12.20 4.02
CA LEU A 85 3.23 10.85 3.46
C LEU A 85 2.54 10.72 2.10
N ILE A 86 1.32 11.25 1.96
CA ILE A 86 0.61 11.28 0.67
C ILE A 86 1.41 12.07 -0.38
N SER A 87 1.97 13.21 0.00
CA SER A 87 2.78 14.06 -0.89
C SER A 87 4.06 13.33 -1.34
N ASP A 88 4.75 12.67 -0.41
CA ASP A 88 5.97 11.91 -0.69
C ASP A 88 5.70 10.71 -1.59
N LEU A 89 4.61 9.97 -1.34
CA LEU A 89 4.16 8.88 -2.20
C LEU A 89 3.84 9.35 -3.62
N TYR A 90 3.15 10.49 -3.77
CA TYR A 90 2.89 11.07 -5.09
C TYR A 90 4.14 11.59 -5.78
N ASN A 91 5.19 11.94 -5.03
CA ASN A 91 6.48 12.37 -5.56
C ASN A 91 7.43 11.20 -5.88
N TYR A 92 7.20 10.01 -5.32
CA TYR A 92 8.01 8.83 -5.62
C TYR A 92 7.99 8.50 -7.12
N ARG A 93 9.16 8.19 -7.67
CA ARG A 93 9.35 7.83 -9.07
C ARG A 93 10.08 6.50 -9.16
N ASP A 94 9.67 5.67 -10.10
CA ASP A 94 10.45 4.51 -10.49
C ASP A 94 11.73 4.97 -11.20
N ASP A 95 12.89 4.50 -10.73
CA ASP A 95 14.20 4.93 -11.23
C ASP A 95 14.43 4.60 -12.71
N ARG A 96 13.76 3.56 -13.23
CA ARG A 96 13.96 3.09 -14.61
C ARG A 96 13.19 3.94 -15.61
N THR A 97 11.97 4.33 -15.25
CA THR A 97 11.04 5.03 -16.14
C THR A 97 10.91 6.52 -15.84
N GLY A 98 11.31 6.96 -14.65
CA GLY A 98 11.10 8.32 -14.16
C GLY A 98 9.62 8.67 -13.93
N LYS A 99 8.72 7.69 -13.95
CA LYS A 99 7.26 7.88 -13.80
C LYS A 99 6.82 7.63 -12.37
N ARG A 100 5.69 8.22 -12.01
CA ARG A 100 5.03 8.03 -10.71
C ARG A 100 4.48 6.61 -10.60
N VAL A 101 4.73 5.96 -9.46
CA VAL A 101 4.29 4.57 -9.22
C VAL A 101 3.00 4.46 -8.40
N VAL A 102 2.61 5.53 -7.72
CA VAL A 102 1.39 5.57 -6.88
C VAL A 102 0.25 6.12 -7.73
N GLY A 103 -0.89 5.44 -7.75
CA GLY A 103 -2.10 5.84 -8.50
C GLY A 103 -2.95 6.83 -7.71
N ILE A 104 -3.93 6.35 -6.94
CA ILE A 104 -4.64 7.16 -5.95
C ILE A 104 -4.04 6.95 -4.57
N CYS A 105 -4.10 7.97 -3.72
CA CYS A 105 -3.68 7.91 -2.33
C CYS A 105 -4.62 8.77 -1.49
N LEU A 106 -5.32 8.14 -0.54
CA LEU A 106 -6.44 8.70 0.20
C LEU A 106 -6.24 8.44 1.70
N ARG A 107 -6.58 9.41 2.54
CA ARG A 107 -6.73 9.16 3.97
C ARG A 107 -7.87 8.18 4.20
N ASN A 108 -7.85 7.44 5.31
CA ASN A 108 -8.91 6.50 5.68
C ASN A 108 -10.30 7.15 5.60
N LYS A 109 -10.45 8.38 6.13
CA LYS A 109 -11.71 9.13 6.08
C LYS A 109 -12.25 9.37 4.66
N ASP A 110 -11.36 9.56 3.69
CA ASP A 110 -11.70 9.90 2.31
C ASP A 110 -11.85 8.63 1.45
N ALA A 111 -11.19 7.53 1.84
CA ALA A 111 -11.28 6.21 1.21
C ALA A 111 -12.69 5.59 1.30
N VAL A 112 -13.60 6.20 2.08
CA VAL A 112 -15.04 5.85 2.10
C VAL A 112 -15.68 5.94 0.72
N LEU A 113 -15.16 6.84 -0.13
CA LEU A 113 -15.66 7.04 -1.50
C LEU A 113 -15.48 5.80 -2.39
N ILE A 114 -14.58 4.89 -2.02
CA ILE A 114 -14.28 3.65 -2.75
C ILE A 114 -14.48 2.39 -1.89
N GLY A 115 -15.09 2.54 -0.70
CA GLY A 115 -15.33 1.42 0.22
C GLY A 115 -14.07 0.82 0.86
N ALA A 116 -12.97 1.57 0.93
CA ALA A 116 -11.69 1.13 1.48
C ALA A 116 -11.34 1.83 2.81
N ASN A 117 -12.35 2.08 3.64
CA ASN A 117 -12.21 2.73 4.95
C ASN A 117 -12.73 1.87 6.10
N GLY A 118 -12.42 2.29 7.33
CA GLY A 118 -12.92 1.65 8.54
C GLY A 118 -11.84 1.49 9.61
N PRO A 119 -12.22 1.01 10.81
CA PRO A 119 -11.31 0.87 11.94
C PRO A 119 -10.22 -0.19 11.71
N GLU A 120 -10.49 -1.18 10.85
CA GLU A 120 -9.56 -2.25 10.49
C GLU A 120 -8.71 -1.95 9.25
N CYS A 121 -8.94 -0.79 8.62
CA CYS A 121 -8.19 -0.29 7.47
C CYS A 121 -7.02 0.58 7.92
N GLY A 122 -6.01 0.73 7.06
CA GLY A 122 -4.89 1.64 7.32
C GLY A 122 -5.33 3.10 7.40
N ASP A 123 -4.49 3.93 7.99
CA ASP A 123 -4.67 5.39 8.05
C ASP A 123 -4.65 6.02 6.65
N ILE A 124 -3.94 5.40 5.72
CA ILE A 124 -3.91 5.75 4.30
C ILE A 124 -4.18 4.50 3.45
N PHE A 125 -5.04 4.66 2.45
CA PHE A 125 -5.21 3.75 1.33
C PHE A 125 -4.44 4.29 0.11
N PHE A 126 -3.78 3.42 -0.64
CA PHE A 126 -3.19 3.80 -1.93
C PHE A 126 -3.33 2.68 -2.96
N SER A 127 -3.34 3.02 -4.25
CA SER A 127 -3.16 2.05 -5.34
C SER A 127 -1.79 2.22 -5.98
N VAL A 128 -1.28 1.15 -6.58
CA VAL A 128 -0.16 1.22 -7.52
C VAL A 128 -0.70 1.65 -8.88
N GLU A 129 0.03 2.54 -9.56
CA GLU A 129 -0.31 3.08 -10.87
C GLU A 129 -0.35 1.98 -11.94
N GLU A 130 -1.25 2.14 -12.92
CA GLU A 130 -1.37 1.19 -14.02
C GLU A 130 -0.03 1.06 -14.78
N GLY A 131 0.36 -0.18 -15.06
CA GLY A 131 1.65 -0.51 -15.67
C GLY A 131 2.79 -0.71 -14.67
N PHE A 132 2.59 -0.37 -13.38
CA PHE A 132 3.48 -0.73 -12.27
C PHE A 132 2.87 -1.77 -11.32
N ASN A 133 1.56 -1.94 -11.38
CA ASN A 133 0.79 -2.84 -10.54
C ASN A 133 0.95 -4.31 -10.97
N ARG A 134 0.80 -5.22 -10.00
CA ARG A 134 0.82 -6.69 -10.19
C ARG A 134 -0.59 -7.25 -10.43
N LEU A 135 -1.56 -6.36 -10.63
CA LEU A 135 -3.01 -6.57 -10.77
C LEU A 135 -3.67 -7.10 -9.49
N HIS A 136 -3.12 -8.16 -8.90
CA HIS A 136 -3.67 -8.77 -7.70
C HIS A 136 -3.34 -7.95 -6.45
N GLY A 137 -4.34 -7.25 -5.95
CA GLY A 137 -4.33 -6.65 -4.61
C GLY A 137 -3.59 -5.32 -4.50
N ASP A 138 -3.04 -4.76 -5.58
CA ASP A 138 -2.34 -3.47 -5.55
C ASP A 138 -2.93 -2.40 -6.51
N GLY A 139 -3.64 -2.82 -7.57
CA GLY A 139 -4.25 -1.94 -8.57
C GLY A 139 -5.72 -1.59 -8.31
N LEU A 140 -6.25 -0.66 -9.12
CA LEU A 140 -7.68 -0.33 -9.15
C LEU A 140 -8.43 -1.30 -10.06
N SER A 141 -9.74 -1.47 -9.84
CA SER A 141 -10.59 -2.30 -10.72
C SER A 141 -10.67 -1.78 -12.16
N THR A 142 -10.36 -0.50 -12.37
CA THR A 142 -10.28 0.13 -13.69
C THR A 142 -8.96 -0.13 -14.40
N SER A 143 -7.97 -0.74 -13.74
CA SER A 143 -6.69 -1.02 -14.36
C SER A 143 -6.78 -2.16 -15.36
N GLU A 144 -6.17 -1.98 -16.52
CA GLU A 144 -5.98 -3.03 -17.52
C GLU A 144 -4.65 -3.75 -17.28
N GLY A 145 -4.69 -5.08 -17.36
CA GLY A 145 -3.56 -5.96 -17.13
C GLY A 145 -2.90 -6.47 -18.41
N TYR A 146 -1.80 -7.19 -18.24
CA TYR A 146 -1.14 -7.86 -19.35
C TYR A 146 -2.06 -8.93 -19.97
N PHE A 147 -1.89 -9.17 -21.28
CA PHE A 147 -2.63 -10.20 -22.02
C PHE A 147 -4.16 -10.06 -21.90
N ASP A 148 -4.65 -8.81 -21.97
CA ASP A 148 -6.08 -8.47 -21.87
C ASP A 148 -6.74 -8.96 -20.56
N SER A 149 -5.95 -9.10 -19.49
CA SER A 149 -6.45 -9.43 -18.16
C SER A 149 -6.99 -8.21 -17.43
N SER A 150 -7.92 -8.42 -16.49
CA SER A 150 -8.46 -7.36 -15.64
C SER A 150 -8.86 -7.93 -14.28
N VAL A 151 -8.81 -7.07 -13.26
CA VAL A 151 -9.40 -7.33 -11.93
C VAL A 151 -10.78 -6.68 -11.76
N SER A 152 -11.36 -6.16 -12.85
CA SER A 152 -12.76 -5.76 -12.88
C SER A 152 -13.66 -6.93 -12.49
N PRO A 153 -14.62 -6.72 -11.57
CA PRO A 153 -15.53 -7.79 -11.19
C PRO A 153 -16.51 -8.12 -12.33
N ILE A 154 -16.84 -9.39 -12.46
CA ILE A 154 -17.96 -9.86 -13.28
C ILE A 154 -19.13 -10.17 -12.35
N PHE A 155 -20.32 -9.68 -12.71
CA PHE A 155 -21.57 -10.03 -12.02
C PHE A 155 -22.51 -10.77 -12.97
N VAL A 156 -22.93 -11.98 -12.60
CA VAL A 156 -23.88 -12.80 -13.36
C VAL A 156 -25.03 -13.20 -12.45
N ALA A 157 -26.26 -13.02 -12.92
CA ALA A 157 -27.48 -13.47 -12.23
C ALA A 157 -28.38 -14.23 -13.21
N ALA A 158 -29.02 -15.31 -12.74
CA ALA A 158 -29.96 -16.10 -13.52
C ALA A 158 -31.07 -16.69 -12.63
N GLY A 159 -32.28 -16.84 -13.17
CA GLY A 159 -33.40 -17.47 -12.47
C GLY A 159 -34.74 -16.77 -12.65
N SER A 160 -35.78 -17.30 -11.99
CA SER A 160 -37.10 -16.69 -11.96
C SER A 160 -37.02 -15.28 -11.38
N GLY A 161 -37.60 -14.29 -12.09
CA GLY A 161 -37.56 -12.89 -11.68
C GLY A 161 -36.32 -12.11 -12.15
N ILE A 162 -35.31 -12.76 -12.75
CA ILE A 162 -34.20 -12.08 -13.40
C ILE A 162 -34.53 -11.90 -14.88
N LYS A 163 -34.52 -10.65 -15.37
CA LYS A 163 -34.76 -10.34 -16.78
C LYS A 163 -33.59 -10.87 -17.61
N SER A 164 -33.88 -11.55 -18.72
CA SER A 164 -32.87 -11.97 -19.69
C SER A 164 -32.17 -10.76 -20.32
N GLY A 165 -30.84 -10.81 -20.40
CA GLY A 165 -29.98 -9.75 -20.95
C GLY A 165 -28.51 -10.08 -20.77
#